data_AF-A0A1S8RCG2-F1
#
_entry.id   AF-A0A1S8RCG2-F1
#
_cell.length_a   1.000
_cell.length_b   1.000
_cell.length_c   1.000
_cell.angle_alpha   90.00
_cell.angle_beta   90.00
_cell.angle_gamma   90.00
#
_symmetry.space_group_name_H-M   'P 1'
#
loop_
_entity.id
_entity.type
_entity.pdbx_description
1 polymer ?
#
loop_
_entity_poly.entity_id
_entity_poly.type
_entity_poly.pdbx_seq_one_letter_code
_entity_poly.pdbx_strand_id
1 'polypeptide(L)' 'MGNLMKINIYAEKKKKIGKVIKINKLEETILTYNNWLKKNNREDRIESYEEFLQAQ' A
#
# COMPACT_ATOMS: atom_id res chain seq x y z
N MET A 1 7.26 4.82 -5.66
CA MET A 1 6.90 3.47 -5.17
C MET A 1 7.64 3.03 -3.91
N GLY A 2 8.95 3.29 -3.80
CA GLY A 2 9.81 2.56 -2.87
C GLY A 2 9.59 2.82 -1.38
N ASN A 3 9.13 4.01 -0.98
CA ASN A 3 9.03 4.37 0.43
C ASN A 3 7.68 3.95 1.06
N LEU A 4 6.55 4.14 0.37
CA LEU A 4 5.23 3.75 0.88
C LEU A 4 5.10 2.23 1.01
N MET A 5 5.59 1.47 0.02
CA MET A 5 5.64 0.01 0.08
C MET A 5 6.45 -0.49 1.28
N LYS A 6 7.63 0.10 1.52
CA LYS A 6 8.48 -0.25 2.68
C LYS A 6 7.78 0.04 4.00
N ILE A 7 7.09 1.18 4.11
CA ILE A 7 6.32 1.56 5.30
C ILE A 7 5.19 0.56 5.55
N ASN A 8 4.43 0.18 4.51
CA ASN A 8 3.31 -0.74 4.65
C ASN A 8 3.77 -2.16 5.02
N ILE A 9 4.85 -2.66 4.39
CA ILE A 9 5.48 -3.93 4.75
C ILE A 9 5.98 -3.91 6.19
N TYR A 10 6.66 -2.83 6.60
CA TYR A 10 7.19 -2.70 7.95
C TYR A 10 6.06 -2.67 8.99
N ALA A 11 4.99 -1.91 8.73
CA ALA A 11 3.82 -1.83 9.59
C ALA A 11 3.08 -3.18 9.68
N GLU A 12 2.89 -3.89 8.57
CA GLU A 12 2.31 -5.24 8.57
C GLU A 12 3.17 -6.24 9.33
N LYS A 13 4.50 -6.21 9.13
CA LYS A 13 5.46 -7.07 9.84
C LYS A 13 5.45 -6.80 11.36
N LYS A 14 5.36 -5.53 11.77
CA LYS A 14 5.23 -5.11 13.18
C LYS A 14 3.89 -5.50 13.81
N LYS A 15 2.77 -5.44 13.07
CA LYS A 15 1.45 -5.87 13.58
C LYS A 15 1.32 -7.40 13.68
N LYS A 16 2.12 -8.15 12.93
CA LYS A 16 2.09 -9.61 12.84
C LYS A 16 3.34 -10.28 13.39
N ILE A 17 3.95 -9.76 14.46
CA ILE A 17 5.08 -10.42 15.13
C ILE A 17 4.63 -11.86 15.50
N GLY A 18 5.05 -12.85 14.71
CA GLY A 18 4.64 -14.27 14.81
C GLY A 18 3.78 -14.85 13.66
N LYS A 19 3.27 -14.07 12.70
CA LYS A 19 2.50 -14.58 11.54
C LYS A 19 3.20 -14.32 10.22
N VAL A 20 3.13 -15.31 9.31
CA VAL A 20 3.65 -15.19 7.93
C VAL A 20 2.97 -14.01 7.24
N ILE A 21 3.78 -13.09 6.72
CA ILE A 21 3.31 -12.00 5.86
C ILE A 21 2.72 -12.65 4.61
N LYS A 22 1.42 -12.45 4.37
CA LYS A 22 0.76 -12.93 3.14
C LYS A 22 1.16 -12.00 2.00
N ILE A 23 2.32 -12.25 1.39
CA ILE A 23 2.92 -11.46 0.30
C ILE A 23 1.89 -11.18 -0.80
N ASN A 24 1.10 -12.19 -1.18
CA ASN A 24 0.05 -12.06 -2.21
C ASN A 24 -0.93 -10.91 -1.92
N LYS A 25 -1.37 -10.76 -0.67
CA LYS A 25 -2.33 -9.70 -0.28
C LYS A 25 -1.68 -8.32 -0.36
N LEU A 26 -0.39 -8.25 -0.08
CA LEU A 26 0.40 -7.02 -0.18
C LEU A 26 0.59 -6.62 -1.64
N GLU A 27 0.89 -7.58 -2.53
CA GLU A 27 0.95 -7.37 -3.98
C GLU A 27 -0.39 -6.91 -4.57
N GLU A 28 -1.51 -7.54 -4.17
CA GLU A 28 -2.85 -7.12 -4.57
C GLU A 28 -3.15 -5.68 -4.16
N THR A 29 -2.78 -5.31 -2.93
CA THR A 29 -2.99 -3.94 -2.41
C THR A 29 -2.17 -2.93 -3.20
N ILE A 30 -0.91 -3.26 -3.54
CA ILE A 30 -0.04 -2.42 -4.36
C ILE A 30 -0.61 -2.24 -5.77
N LEU A 31 -1.03 -3.32 -6.42
CA LEU A 31 -1.65 -3.27 -7.75
C LEU A 31 -2.91 -2.40 -7.74
N THR A 32 -3.75 -2.56 -6.72
CA THR A 32 -4.98 -1.77 -6.55
C THR A 32 -4.67 -0.28 -6.40
N TYR A 33 -3.71 0.06 -5.55
CA TYR A 33 -3.28 1.45 -5.34
C TYR A 33 -2.68 2.07 -6.62
N ASN A 34 -1.83 1.34 -7.35
CA ASN A 34 -1.28 1.84 -8.61
C ASN A 34 -2.33 2.09 -9.68
N ASN A 35 -3.32 1.19 -9.78
CA ASN A 35 -4.43 1.36 -10.71
C ASN A 35 -5.27 2.58 -10.32
N TRP A 36 -5.47 2.80 -9.02
CA TRP A 36 -6.17 3.98 -8.52
C TRP A 36 -5.39 5.26 -8.80
N LEU A 37 -4.07 5.28 -8.61
CA LEU A 37 -3.23 6.44 -8.95
C LEU A 37 -3.35 6.77 -10.44
N LYS A 38 -3.22 5.77 -11.32
CA LYS A 38 -3.37 5.94 -12.78
C LYS A 38 -4.76 6.46 -13.15
N LYS A 39 -5.81 5.89 -12.57
CA LYS A 39 -7.20 6.28 -12.84
C LYS A 39 -7.48 7.74 -12.45
N ASN A 40 -6.89 8.20 -11.35
CA ASN A 40 -7.08 9.56 -10.83
C ASN A 40 -6.01 10.54 -11.31
N ASN A 41 -5.08 10.11 -12.18
CA ASN A 41 -3.93 10.90 -12.64
C ASN A 41 -3.14 11.51 -11.46
N ARG A 42 -2.90 10.70 -10.42
CA ARG A 42 -2.20 11.10 -9.19
C ARG A 42 -0.79 10.54 -9.16
N GLU A 43 0.11 11.27 -8.51
CA GLU A 43 1.48 10.82 -8.26
C GLU A 43 1.56 9.95 -7.00
N ASP A 44 2.58 9.09 -6.94
CA ASP A 44 2.83 8.26 -5.78
C ASP A 44 3.41 9.09 -4.61
N ARG A 45 2.52 9.65 -3.79
CA ARG A 45 2.82 10.47 -2.61
C ARG A 45 2.03 9.98 -1.40
N ILE A 46 2.49 10.34 -0.20
CA ILE A 46 1.82 9.92 1.05
C ILE A 46 0.37 10.44 1.12
N GLU A 47 0.14 11.67 0.68
CA GLU A 47 -1.19 12.29 0.60
C GLU A 47 -2.13 11.47 -0.30
N SER A 48 -1.64 11.05 -1.48
CA SER A 48 -2.42 10.22 -2.39
C SER A 48 -2.69 8.83 -1.83
N TYR A 49 -1.79 8.28 -1.02
CA TYR A 49 -2.02 7.03 -0.31
C TYR A 49 -3.06 7.17 0.81
N GLU A 50 -3.04 8.28 1.56
CA GLU A 50 -4.06 8.57 2.57
C GLU A 50 -5.44 8.74 1.92
N GLU A 51 -5.52 9.46 0.81
CA GLU A 51 -6.76 9.59 0.04
C GLU A 51 -7.23 8.25 -0.54
N PHE A 52 -6.32 7.39 -0.99
CA PHE A 52 -6.65 6.03 -1.42
C PHE A 52 -7.27 5.21 -0.28
N LEU A 53 -6.70 5.29 0.92
CA LEU A 53 -7.23 4.61 2.10
C LEU A 53 -8.60 5.13 2.53
N GLN A 54 -8.87 6.43 2.35
CA GLN A 54 -10.17 7.04 2.64
C GLN A 54 -11.24 6.71 1.59
N ALA A 55 -10.83 6.48 0.33
CA ALA A 55 -11.72 6.11 -0.77
C ALA A 55 -12.07 4.61 -0.78
N GLN A 56 -11.54 3.83 0.15
CA GLN A 56 -11.71 2.37 0.27
C GLN A 56 -12.87 1.96 1.18
#